data_AF-A0A960EC86-F1
#
_entry.id   AF-A0A960EC86-F1
#
_cell.length_a   1.000
_cell.length_b   1.000
_cell.length_c   1.000
_cell.angle_alpha   90.00
_cell.angle_beta   90.00
_cell.angle_gamma   90.00
#
_symmetry.space_group_name_H-M   'P 1'
#
loop_
_entity.id
_entity.type
_entity.pdbx_description
1 polymer ?
#
loop_
_entity_poly.entity_id
_entity_poly.type
_entity_poly.pdbx_seq_one_letter_code
_entity_poly.pdbx_strand_id
1 'polypeptide(L)'
;MKYSTTNWMAVALMIVGGFLDRTPRITLWCIAMAVIIAGTIGAGRHAWMIRPGHFAERHGLITIIALGELIVALGLPVVETLGDDGDLSGETLVALVAAGAYAALIWWSIFDRPLRALEHRHDLHDDPTERGRYARDVYTYAWLAIVAGIVLAAAGLEEIVLHPSEVPDTAFRWMFLGGTVLTMIGVGIAILRAFTKITFERTAGAAGLVALAALATSLEGLALVIAADLVIVVMLAVEHVRVEARYRNEVDPAAT
;
A
#
# COMPACT_ATOMS: atom_id res chain seq x y z
N MET A 1 -8.08 -24.15 16.53
CA MET A 1 -8.99 -23.42 17.43
C MET A 1 -8.30 -22.47 18.44
N LYS A 2 -7.03 -22.67 18.85
CA LYS A 2 -6.39 -21.87 19.92
C LYS A 2 -6.29 -20.34 19.69
N TYR A 3 -6.36 -19.85 18.45
CA TYR A 3 -6.33 -18.40 18.13
C TYR A 3 -7.69 -17.82 17.72
N SER A 4 -8.75 -18.62 17.81
CA SER A 4 -10.09 -18.17 17.45
C SER A 4 -10.61 -17.11 18.42
N THR A 5 -10.18 -17.14 19.67
CA THR A 5 -10.66 -16.26 20.75
C THR A 5 -10.26 -14.81 20.53
N THR A 6 -9.01 -14.54 20.13
CA THR A 6 -8.56 -13.19 19.80
C THR A 6 -9.30 -12.62 18.59
N ASN A 7 -9.57 -13.45 17.59
CA ASN A 7 -10.33 -13.02 16.41
C ASN A 7 -11.78 -12.70 16.76
N TRP A 8 -12.45 -13.56 17.54
CA TRP A 8 -13.82 -13.29 18.00
C TRP A 8 -13.91 -12.03 18.87
N MET A 9 -12.91 -11.81 19.74
CA MET A 9 -12.83 -10.60 20.55
C MET A 9 -12.68 -9.34 19.68
N ALA A 10 -11.79 -9.36 18.68
CA ALA A 10 -11.63 -8.25 17.76
C ALA A 10 -12.90 -7.99 16.93
N VAL A 11 -13.58 -9.03 16.44
CA VAL A 11 -14.85 -8.91 15.73
C VAL A 11 -15.92 -8.28 16.63
N ALA A 12 -16.03 -8.72 17.88
CA ALA A 12 -16.98 -8.13 18.82
C ALA A 12 -16.69 -6.64 19.08
N LEU A 13 -15.42 -6.27 19.28
CA LEU A 13 -14.99 -4.88 19.45
C LEU A 13 -15.30 -4.03 18.21
N MET A 14 -15.10 -4.56 17.00
CA MET A 14 -15.44 -3.89 15.74
C MET A 14 -16.94 -3.63 15.63
N ILE A 15 -17.76 -4.66 15.89
CA ILE A 15 -19.23 -4.56 15.83
C ILE A 15 -19.75 -3.56 16.87
N VAL A 16 -19.33 -3.69 18.13
CA VAL A 16 -19.74 -2.77 19.20
C VAL A 16 -19.32 -1.34 18.88
N GLY A 17 -18.08 -1.14 18.39
CA GLY A 17 -17.61 0.16 17.93
C GLY A 17 -18.48 0.78 16.85
N GLY A 18 -19.03 -0.04 15.94
CA GLY A 18 -19.94 0.40 14.88
C GLY A 18 -21.24 1.05 15.38
N PHE A 19 -21.69 0.72 16.60
CA PHE A 19 -22.88 1.32 17.23
C PHE A 19 -22.58 2.57 18.06
N LEU A 20 -21.31 2.92 18.25
CA LEU A 20 -20.90 4.12 19.00
C LEU A 20 -20.55 5.25 18.04
N ASP A 21 -20.47 6.49 18.52
CA ASP A 21 -20.10 7.65 17.69
C ASP A 21 -18.69 8.16 17.98
N ARG A 22 -18.05 8.76 16.97
CA ARG A 22 -16.77 9.50 17.06
C ARG A 22 -15.67 8.76 17.83
N THR A 23 -15.27 9.29 18.99
CA THR A 23 -14.07 8.88 19.73
C THR A 23 -14.20 7.47 20.33
N PRO A 24 -15.31 7.08 20.99
CA PRO A 24 -15.52 5.70 21.40
C PRO A 24 -15.42 4.67 20.27
N ARG A 25 -16.00 4.96 19.09
CA ARG A 25 -15.91 4.10 17.89
C ARG A 25 -14.45 3.88 17.49
N ILE A 26 -13.73 4.97 17.25
CA ILE A 26 -12.32 4.94 16.83
C ILE A 26 -11.47 4.20 17.88
N THR A 27 -11.70 4.47 19.16
CA THR A 27 -10.96 3.84 20.26
C THR A 27 -11.15 2.32 20.26
N LEU A 28 -12.40 1.84 20.16
CA LEU A 28 -12.68 0.40 20.10
C LEU A 28 -12.08 -0.25 18.86
N TRP A 29 -12.12 0.41 17.71
CA TRP A 29 -11.50 -0.10 16.49
C TRP A 29 -9.97 -0.17 16.59
N CYS A 30 -9.32 0.82 17.21
CA CYS A 30 -7.89 0.76 17.50
C CYS A 30 -7.55 -0.39 18.46
N ILE A 31 -8.37 -0.63 19.48
CA ILE A 31 -8.19 -1.77 20.40
C ILE A 31 -8.37 -3.10 19.65
N ALA A 32 -9.40 -3.20 18.80
CA ALA A 32 -9.63 -4.40 17.98
C ALA A 32 -8.41 -4.71 17.08
N MET A 33 -7.86 -3.68 16.44
CA MET A 33 -6.64 -3.81 15.64
C MET A 33 -5.46 -4.29 16.48
N ALA A 34 -5.24 -3.70 17.67
CA ALA A 34 -4.16 -4.11 18.58
C ALA A 34 -4.32 -5.58 19.02
N VAL A 35 -5.55 -6.03 19.27
CA VAL A 35 -5.88 -7.43 19.60
C VAL A 35 -5.52 -8.37 18.45
N ILE A 36 -5.86 -8.01 17.21
CA ILE A 36 -5.52 -8.81 16.02
C ILE A 36 -3.99 -8.92 15.86
N ILE A 37 -3.29 -7.79 15.99
CA ILE A 37 -1.82 -7.75 15.89
C ILE A 37 -1.20 -8.64 16.96
N ALA A 38 -1.64 -8.51 18.21
CA ALA A 38 -1.14 -9.31 19.34
C ALA A 38 -1.44 -10.81 19.18
N GLY A 39 -2.64 -11.16 18.75
CA GLY A 39 -3.01 -12.56 18.44
C GLY A 39 -2.12 -13.16 17.36
N THR A 40 -1.76 -12.37 16.36
CA THR A 40 -0.89 -12.80 15.26
C THR A 40 0.56 -13.04 15.71
N ILE A 41 1.07 -12.28 16.70
CA ILE A 41 2.39 -12.53 17.30
C ILE A 41 2.43 -13.94 17.90
N GLY A 42 1.39 -14.30 18.66
CA GLY A 42 1.24 -15.61 19.28
C GLY A 42 1.10 -16.74 18.26
N ALA A 43 0.29 -16.53 17.21
CA ALA A 43 0.10 -17.51 16.15
C ALA A 43 1.41 -17.82 15.39
N GLY A 44 2.20 -16.80 15.03
CA GLY A 44 3.41 -16.98 14.23
C GLY A 44 4.62 -17.58 14.97
N ARG A 45 4.45 -18.04 16.22
CA ARG A 45 5.47 -18.82 16.97
C ARG A 45 5.37 -20.33 16.73
N HIS A 46 4.39 -20.77 15.94
CA HIS A 46 4.14 -22.19 15.71
C HIS A 46 4.35 -22.56 14.23
N ALA A 47 4.59 -23.85 13.98
CA ALA A 47 4.63 -24.40 12.64
C ALA A 47 3.30 -24.17 11.93
N TRP A 48 3.33 -23.45 10.80
CA TRP A 48 2.16 -23.27 9.95
C TRP A 48 2.31 -24.18 8.73
N MET A 49 1.24 -24.90 8.37
CA MET A 49 1.18 -25.59 7.08
C MET A 49 0.77 -24.58 6.01
N ILE A 50 1.76 -23.99 5.35
CA ILE A 50 1.56 -22.98 4.30
C ILE A 50 2.13 -23.51 2.99
N ARG A 51 1.39 -23.31 1.90
CA ARG A 51 1.92 -23.42 0.54
C ARG A 51 2.29 -22.02 0.09
N PRO A 52 3.58 -21.68 -0.04
CA PRO A 52 4.02 -20.30 -0.28
C PRO A 52 3.36 -19.64 -1.48
N GLY A 53 3.28 -20.32 -2.63
CA GLY A 53 2.62 -19.77 -3.83
C GLY A 53 1.17 -19.37 -3.61
N HIS A 54 0.34 -20.25 -3.04
CA HIS A 54 -1.05 -19.92 -2.71
C HIS A 54 -1.15 -18.78 -1.68
N PHE A 55 -0.16 -18.66 -0.79
CA PHE A 55 -0.15 -17.59 0.19
C PHE A 55 0.18 -16.25 -0.46
N ALA A 56 1.19 -16.20 -1.33
CA ALA A 56 1.53 -15.01 -2.11
C ALA A 56 0.35 -14.57 -2.99
N GLU A 57 -0.28 -15.53 -3.69
CA GLU A 57 -1.46 -15.29 -4.53
C GLU A 57 -2.58 -14.62 -3.75
N ARG A 58 -2.95 -15.14 -2.57
CA ARG A 58 -3.99 -14.54 -1.71
C ARG A 58 -3.68 -13.11 -1.31
N HIS A 59 -2.43 -12.81 -1.00
CA HIS A 59 -2.03 -11.46 -0.62
C HIS A 59 -2.04 -10.51 -1.83
N GLY A 60 -1.68 -11.02 -3.01
CA GLY A 60 -1.92 -10.32 -4.28
C GLY A 60 -3.41 -10.01 -4.48
N LEU A 61 -4.30 -10.98 -4.28
CA LEU A 61 -5.75 -10.75 -4.41
C LEU A 61 -6.27 -9.70 -3.42
N ILE A 62 -5.78 -9.69 -2.18
CA ILE A 62 -6.12 -8.64 -1.19
C ILE A 62 -5.66 -7.27 -1.69
N THR A 63 -4.45 -7.18 -2.25
CA THR A 63 -3.95 -5.92 -2.85
C THR A 63 -4.81 -5.48 -4.03
N ILE A 64 -5.28 -6.41 -4.87
CA ILE A 64 -6.20 -6.08 -5.99
C ILE A 64 -7.53 -5.53 -5.45
N ILE A 65 -8.07 -6.10 -4.37
CA ILE A 65 -9.28 -5.57 -3.72
C ILE A 65 -9.05 -4.14 -3.21
N ALA A 66 -7.90 -3.88 -2.58
CA ALA A 66 -7.56 -2.53 -2.10
C ALA A 66 -7.35 -1.53 -3.25
N LEU A 67 -6.76 -1.96 -4.37
CA LEU A 67 -6.69 -1.15 -5.59
C LEU A 67 -8.08 -0.98 -6.24
N GLY A 68 -8.97 -1.96 -6.09
CA GLY A 68 -10.36 -1.83 -6.49
C GLY A 68 -11.07 -0.72 -5.73
N GLU A 69 -10.86 -0.61 -4.42
CA GLU A 69 -11.37 0.49 -3.60
C GLU A 69 -10.87 1.85 -4.12
N LEU A 70 -9.57 1.94 -4.45
CA LEU A 70 -8.98 3.13 -5.06
C LEU A 70 -9.66 3.52 -6.37
N ILE A 71 -10.01 2.56 -7.24
CA ILE A 71 -10.72 2.83 -8.50
C ILE A 71 -12.18 3.20 -8.27
N VAL A 72 -12.87 2.54 -7.33
CA VAL A 72 -14.27 2.84 -6.98
C VAL A 72 -14.39 4.26 -6.42
N ALA A 73 -13.43 4.69 -5.62
CA ALA A 73 -13.35 6.05 -5.08
C ALA A 73 -13.34 7.13 -6.19
N LEU A 74 -12.77 6.83 -7.36
CA LEU A 74 -12.77 7.75 -8.51
C LEU A 74 -14.15 7.88 -9.18
N GLY A 75 -15.11 7.00 -8.87
CA GLY A 75 -16.44 7.01 -9.45
C GLY A 75 -17.30 8.19 -8.98
N LEU A 76 -17.15 8.62 -7.73
CA LEU A 76 -17.91 9.75 -7.17
C LEU A 76 -17.65 11.06 -7.94
N PRO A 77 -16.39 11.48 -8.17
CA PRO A 77 -16.11 12.67 -8.99
C PRO A 77 -16.76 12.64 -10.37
N VAL A 78 -16.76 11.48 -11.03
CA VAL A 78 -17.40 11.31 -12.35
C VAL A 78 -18.90 11.57 -12.27
N VAL A 79 -19.57 10.98 -11.27
CA VAL A 79 -21.02 11.08 -11.11
C VAL A 79 -21.45 12.50 -10.75
N GLU A 80 -20.75 13.17 -9.84
CA GLU A 80 -21.06 14.54 -9.44
C GLU A 80 -20.89 15.51 -10.62
N THR A 81 -19.76 15.44 -11.34
CA THR A 81 -19.49 16.34 -12.47
C THR A 81 -20.52 16.16 -13.60
N LEU A 82 -20.93 14.92 -13.88
CA LEU A 82 -21.96 14.63 -14.88
C LEU A 82 -23.38 15.05 -14.43
N GLY A 83 -23.62 15.15 -13.12
CA GLY A 83 -24.92 15.55 -12.56
C GLY A 83 -25.21 17.04 -12.71
N ASP A 84 -24.18 17.88 -12.72
CA ASP A 84 -24.33 19.35 -12.78
C ASP A 84 -24.57 19.85 -14.22
N ASP A 85 -23.64 19.56 -15.15
CA ASP A 85 -23.67 20.15 -16.51
C ASP A 85 -23.81 19.10 -17.64
N GLY A 86 -23.79 17.80 -17.30
CA GLY A 86 -23.86 16.71 -18.28
C GLY A 86 -22.59 16.51 -19.13
N ASP A 87 -21.54 17.29 -18.89
CA ASP A 87 -20.25 17.19 -19.57
C ASP A 87 -19.11 16.97 -18.56
N LEU A 88 -18.13 16.15 -18.92
CA LEU A 88 -16.95 15.91 -18.10
C LEU A 88 -15.90 16.97 -18.45
N SER A 89 -15.58 17.83 -17.49
CA SER A 89 -14.53 18.82 -17.69
C SER A 89 -13.21 18.14 -18.09
N GLY A 90 -12.47 18.76 -19.01
CA GLY A 90 -11.17 18.23 -19.44
C GLY A 90 -10.19 18.07 -18.29
N GLU A 91 -10.32 18.90 -17.25
CA GLU A 91 -9.49 18.82 -16.04
C GLU A 91 -9.84 17.62 -15.17
N THR A 92 -11.13 17.36 -14.92
CA THR A 92 -11.60 16.14 -14.22
C THR A 92 -11.11 14.90 -14.95
N LEU A 93 -11.15 14.89 -16.29
CA LEU A 93 -10.63 13.79 -17.09
C LEU A 93 -9.12 13.57 -16.86
N VAL A 94 -8.32 14.64 -16.84
CA VAL A 94 -6.88 14.55 -16.59
C VAL A 94 -6.60 14.08 -15.15
N ALA A 95 -7.37 14.54 -14.17
CA ALA A 95 -7.26 14.10 -12.78
C ALA A 95 -7.58 12.61 -12.62
N LEU A 96 -8.61 12.11 -13.30
CA LEU A 96 -8.95 10.68 -13.33
C LEU A 96 -7.85 9.84 -13.98
N VAL A 97 -7.26 10.33 -15.08
CA VAL A 97 -6.13 9.66 -15.74
C VAL A 97 -4.91 9.64 -14.82
N ALA A 98 -4.60 10.73 -14.13
CA ALA A 98 -3.52 10.78 -13.15
C ALA A 98 -3.77 9.82 -11.98
N ALA A 99 -4.98 9.79 -11.41
CA ALA A 99 -5.34 8.85 -10.36
C ALA A 99 -5.29 7.37 -10.82
N GLY A 100 -5.69 7.10 -12.07
CA GLY A 100 -5.52 5.79 -12.70
C GLY A 100 -4.06 5.41 -12.90
N ALA A 101 -3.21 6.37 -13.28
CA ALA A 101 -1.77 6.19 -13.37
C ALA A 101 -1.17 5.88 -11.99
N TYR A 102 -1.55 6.62 -10.95
CA TYR A 102 -1.21 6.31 -9.56
C TYR A 102 -1.55 4.86 -9.19
N ALA A 103 -2.79 4.41 -9.45
CA ALA A 103 -3.19 3.03 -9.19
C ALA A 103 -2.31 2.01 -9.93
N ALA A 104 -1.99 2.27 -11.20
CA ALA A 104 -1.11 1.43 -12.01
C ALA A 104 0.33 1.41 -11.47
N LEU A 105 0.85 2.55 -10.98
CA LEU A 105 2.18 2.65 -10.39
C LEU A 105 2.28 1.90 -9.06
N ILE A 106 1.26 2.00 -8.20
CA ILE A 106 1.19 1.20 -6.97
C ILE A 106 1.13 -0.29 -7.32
N TRP A 107 0.30 -0.67 -8.28
CA TRP A 107 0.24 -2.05 -8.77
C TRP A 107 1.61 -2.53 -9.25
N TRP A 108 2.28 -1.77 -10.12
CA TRP A 108 3.61 -2.10 -10.63
C TRP A 108 4.61 -2.25 -9.47
N SER A 109 4.58 -1.31 -8.53
CA SER A 109 5.50 -1.28 -7.39
C SER A 109 5.42 -2.54 -6.51
N ILE A 110 4.35 -3.35 -6.62
CA ILE A 110 4.11 -4.55 -5.82
C ILE A 110 4.19 -5.83 -6.67
N PHE A 111 3.53 -5.88 -7.84
CA PHE A 111 3.31 -7.11 -8.59
C PHE A 111 4.44 -7.51 -9.53
N ASP A 112 5.19 -6.54 -10.08
CA ASP A 112 6.20 -6.83 -11.09
C ASP A 112 7.34 -7.69 -10.55
N ARG A 113 8.00 -7.21 -9.48
CA ARG A 113 9.16 -7.87 -8.86
C ARG A 113 8.92 -8.28 -7.42
N PRO A 114 8.42 -7.40 -6.52
CA PRO A 114 8.41 -7.73 -5.09
C PRO A 114 7.57 -8.96 -4.77
N LEU A 115 6.33 -9.08 -5.24
CA LEU A 115 5.47 -10.22 -4.91
C LEU A 115 6.11 -11.56 -5.33
N ARG A 116 6.63 -11.63 -6.56
CA ARG A 116 7.32 -12.83 -7.08
C ARG A 116 8.60 -13.15 -6.31
N ALA A 117 9.39 -12.13 -5.98
CA ALA A 117 10.61 -12.31 -5.20
C ALA A 117 10.31 -12.80 -3.77
N LEU A 118 9.27 -12.26 -3.13
CA LEU A 118 8.83 -12.66 -1.79
C LEU A 118 8.24 -14.07 -1.77
N GLU A 119 7.55 -14.48 -2.83
CA GLU A 119 7.08 -15.86 -3.04
C GLU A 119 8.26 -16.82 -3.14
N HIS A 120 9.18 -16.56 -4.09
CA HIS A 120 10.37 -17.38 -4.28
C HIS A 120 11.19 -17.51 -2.98
N ARG A 121 11.38 -16.41 -2.26
CA ARG A 121 12.11 -16.43 -0.99
C ARG A 121 11.41 -17.24 0.10
N HIS A 122 10.08 -17.27 0.09
CA HIS A 122 9.28 -18.06 1.04
C HIS A 122 9.42 -19.56 0.76
N ASP A 123 9.49 -19.96 -0.52
CA ASP A 123 9.72 -21.36 -0.93
C ASP A 123 11.06 -21.93 -0.44
N LEU A 124 12.08 -21.07 -0.29
CA LEU A 124 13.41 -21.47 0.18
C LEU A 124 13.48 -21.81 1.68
N HIS A 125 12.43 -21.58 2.46
CA HIS A 125 12.40 -22.01 3.85
C HIS A 125 11.89 -23.44 3.93
N ASP A 126 12.65 -24.36 4.52
CA ASP A 126 12.23 -25.76 4.70
C ASP A 126 11.62 -26.04 6.08
N ASP A 127 12.06 -25.31 7.13
CA ASP A 127 11.51 -25.45 8.48
C ASP A 127 10.10 -24.83 8.57
N PRO A 128 9.07 -25.60 8.98
CA PRO A 128 7.72 -25.08 9.20
C PRO A 128 7.64 -23.89 10.18
N THR A 129 8.55 -23.80 11.15
CA THR A 129 8.57 -22.69 12.11
C THR A 129 9.12 -21.41 11.47
N GLU A 130 10.20 -21.51 10.69
CA GLU A 130 10.69 -20.41 9.87
C GLU A 130 9.67 -19.93 8.83
N ARG A 131 8.99 -20.86 8.15
CA ARG A 131 7.87 -20.53 7.23
C ARG A 131 6.79 -19.72 7.91
N GLY A 132 6.34 -20.14 9.09
CA GLY A 132 5.34 -19.40 9.87
C GLY A 132 5.80 -17.99 10.28
N ARG A 133 7.05 -17.84 10.71
CA ARG A 133 7.64 -16.54 11.05
C ARG A 133 7.76 -15.62 9.83
N TYR A 134 8.21 -16.16 8.70
CA TYR A 134 8.30 -15.44 7.44
C TYR A 134 6.92 -14.95 6.98
N ALA A 135 5.93 -15.85 6.99
CA ALA A 135 4.56 -15.53 6.63
C ALA A 135 3.97 -14.42 7.51
N ARG A 136 4.18 -14.48 8.83
CA ARG A 136 3.74 -13.42 9.74
C ARG A 136 4.41 -12.08 9.40
N ASP A 137 5.73 -12.08 9.26
CA ASP A 137 6.47 -10.82 9.14
C ASP A 137 6.27 -10.15 7.78
N VAL A 138 6.28 -10.91 6.68
CA VAL A 138 6.18 -10.41 5.30
C VAL A 138 4.73 -10.22 4.87
N TYR A 139 3.89 -11.23 5.09
CA TYR A 139 2.55 -11.27 4.53
C TYR A 139 1.47 -10.83 5.53
N THR A 140 1.74 -10.81 6.85
CA THR A 140 0.83 -10.18 7.80
C THR A 140 1.23 -8.74 8.11
N TYR A 141 2.40 -8.51 8.70
CA TYR A 141 2.73 -7.16 9.20
C TYR A 141 3.09 -6.16 8.09
N ALA A 142 4.02 -6.53 7.20
CA ALA A 142 4.35 -5.66 6.08
C ALA A 142 3.14 -5.47 5.14
N TRP A 143 2.38 -6.54 4.86
CA TRP A 143 1.21 -6.44 4.00
C TRP A 143 0.05 -5.66 4.60
N LEU A 144 -0.12 -5.69 5.93
CA LEU A 144 -1.09 -4.82 6.62
C LEU A 144 -0.77 -3.35 6.37
N ALA A 145 0.52 -2.95 6.45
CA ALA A 145 0.92 -1.59 6.13
C ALA A 145 0.69 -1.24 4.65
N ILE A 146 0.97 -2.17 3.73
CA ILE A 146 0.69 -1.99 2.29
C ILE A 146 -0.80 -1.72 2.06
N VAL A 147 -1.68 -2.59 2.54
CA VAL A 147 -3.12 -2.48 2.30
C VAL A 147 -3.70 -1.25 3.00
N ALA A 148 -3.31 -1.00 4.25
CA ALA A 148 -3.76 0.20 4.97
C ALA A 148 -3.30 1.49 4.28
N GLY A 149 -2.09 1.51 3.74
CA GLY A 149 -1.57 2.64 2.99
C GLY A 149 -2.34 2.90 1.69
N ILE A 150 -2.66 1.85 0.93
CA ILE A 150 -3.45 1.97 -0.31
C ILE A 150 -4.85 2.51 -0.02
N VAL A 151 -5.54 1.95 0.98
CA VAL A 151 -6.90 2.39 1.36
C VAL A 151 -6.90 3.81 1.91
N LEU A 152 -5.90 4.17 2.73
CA LEU A 152 -5.77 5.54 3.21
C LEU A 152 -5.50 6.53 2.07
N ALA A 153 -4.66 6.13 1.12
CA ALA A 153 -4.37 6.95 -0.05
C ALA A 153 -5.60 7.12 -0.94
N ALA A 154 -6.41 6.07 -1.11
CA ALA A 154 -7.67 6.12 -1.85
C ALA A 154 -8.62 7.16 -1.29
N ALA A 155 -8.83 7.17 0.03
CA ALA A 155 -9.71 8.14 0.69
C ALA A 155 -9.20 9.59 0.56
N GLY A 156 -7.88 9.81 0.48
CA GLY A 156 -7.33 11.13 0.17
C GLY A 156 -7.50 11.51 -1.30
N LEU A 157 -7.30 10.55 -2.20
CA LEU A 157 -7.34 10.76 -3.64
C LEU A 157 -8.76 11.03 -4.14
N GLU A 158 -9.78 10.41 -3.52
CA GLU A 158 -11.19 10.68 -3.77
C GLU A 158 -11.50 12.18 -3.73
N GLU A 159 -11.19 12.82 -2.60
CA GLU A 159 -11.42 14.25 -2.41
C GLU A 159 -10.57 15.11 -3.36
N ILE A 160 -9.30 14.73 -3.55
CA ILE A 160 -8.38 15.48 -4.41
C ILE A 160 -8.86 15.49 -5.87
N VAL A 161 -9.45 14.39 -6.33
CA VAL A 161 -9.96 14.27 -7.70
C VAL A 161 -11.35 14.89 -7.85
N LEU A 162 -12.13 14.99 -6.76
CA LEU A 162 -13.37 15.77 -6.72
C LEU A 162 -13.12 17.26 -6.97
N HIS A 163 -12.03 17.80 -6.40
CA HIS A 163 -11.69 19.22 -6.49
C HIS A 163 -10.26 19.43 -7.03
N PRO A 164 -9.99 19.09 -8.30
CA PRO A 164 -8.62 19.00 -8.84
C PRO A 164 -7.90 20.34 -8.92
N SER A 165 -8.62 21.45 -9.10
CA SER A 165 -8.08 22.82 -9.17
C SER A 165 -7.92 23.48 -7.80
N GLU A 166 -8.40 22.83 -6.74
CA GLU A 166 -8.34 23.38 -5.39
C GLU A 166 -7.12 22.86 -4.64
N VAL A 167 -6.62 23.65 -3.70
CA VAL A 167 -5.55 23.19 -2.79
C VAL A 167 -6.18 22.21 -1.80
N PRO A 168 -5.74 20.94 -1.75
CA PRO A 168 -6.35 19.97 -0.87
C PRO A 168 -6.15 20.33 0.60
N ASP A 169 -7.18 20.06 1.41
CA ASP A 169 -7.04 20.18 2.85
C ASP A 169 -5.88 19.34 3.37
N THR A 170 -5.28 19.81 4.46
CA THR A 170 -4.11 19.17 5.06
C THR A 170 -4.36 17.71 5.40
N ALA A 171 -5.60 17.37 5.82
CA ALA A 171 -5.98 15.99 6.09
C ALA A 171 -5.89 15.11 4.84
N PHE A 172 -6.54 15.49 3.74
CA PHE A 172 -6.56 14.68 2.51
C PHE A 172 -5.19 14.61 1.83
N ARG A 173 -4.40 15.70 1.86
CA ARG A 173 -3.00 15.66 1.40
C ARG A 173 -2.18 14.60 2.14
N TRP A 174 -2.29 14.55 3.47
CA TRP A 174 -1.58 13.56 4.28
C TRP A 174 -2.19 12.16 4.20
N MET A 175 -3.49 12.02 3.95
CA MET A 175 -4.11 10.72 3.67
C MET A 175 -3.55 10.14 2.37
N PHE A 176 -3.53 10.93 1.29
CA PHE A 176 -2.96 10.53 0.00
C PHE A 176 -1.47 10.21 0.13
N LEU A 177 -0.63 11.21 0.42
CA LEU A 177 0.83 11.03 0.41
C LEU A 177 1.34 10.17 1.57
N GLY A 178 0.74 10.28 2.75
CA GLY A 178 1.08 9.45 3.91
C GLY A 178 0.66 7.99 3.71
N GLY A 179 -0.49 7.74 3.06
CA GLY A 179 -0.89 6.39 2.64
C GLY A 179 0.08 5.78 1.62
N THR A 180 0.51 6.57 0.63
CA THR A 180 1.54 6.15 -0.34
C THR A 180 2.86 5.82 0.36
N VAL A 181 3.32 6.68 1.28
CA VAL A 181 4.53 6.44 2.09
C VAL A 181 4.40 5.18 2.92
N LEU A 182 3.26 4.97 3.58
CA LEU A 182 3.00 3.77 4.37
C LEU A 182 3.05 2.50 3.50
N THR A 183 2.55 2.59 2.27
CA THR A 183 2.64 1.51 1.28
C THR A 183 4.10 1.19 0.94
N MET A 184 4.91 2.21 0.65
CA MET A 184 6.33 2.03 0.34
C MET A 184 7.13 1.48 1.53
N ILE A 185 6.83 1.93 2.75
CA ILE A 185 7.42 1.39 3.98
C ILE A 185 7.04 -0.08 4.14
N GLY A 186 5.78 -0.45 3.91
CA GLY A 186 5.33 -1.84 3.96
C GLY A 186 6.10 -2.74 2.99
N VAL A 187 6.25 -2.32 1.73
CA VAL A 187 7.07 -3.04 0.74
C VAL A 187 8.54 -3.11 1.17
N GLY A 188 9.09 -2.01 1.68
CA GLY A 188 10.47 -1.97 2.20
C GLY A 188 10.70 -2.92 3.37
N ILE A 189 9.77 -3.01 4.33
CA ILE A 189 9.83 -3.95 5.44
C ILE A 189 9.76 -5.38 4.93
N ALA A 190 8.86 -5.69 3.99
CA ALA A 190 8.77 -7.02 3.38
C ALA A 190 10.11 -7.43 2.73
N ILE A 191 10.71 -6.55 1.94
CA ILE A 191 12.01 -6.81 1.29
C ILE A 191 13.15 -6.95 2.33
N LEU A 192 13.17 -6.08 3.34
CA LEU A 192 14.14 -6.16 4.44
C LEU A 192 14.03 -7.49 5.19
N ARG A 193 12.81 -7.94 5.47
CA ARG A 193 12.57 -9.22 6.15
C ARG A 193 12.93 -10.42 5.28
N ALA A 194 12.69 -10.33 3.99
CA ALA A 194 12.95 -11.42 3.07
C ALA A 194 14.44 -11.58 2.72
N PHE A 195 15.13 -10.46 2.49
CA PHE A 195 16.47 -10.45 1.91
C PHE A 195 17.52 -9.78 2.79
N THR A 196 17.15 -9.25 3.97
CA THR A 196 18.04 -8.46 4.84
C THR A 196 18.69 -7.27 4.12
N LYS A 197 17.99 -6.72 3.11
CA LYS A 197 18.44 -5.59 2.31
C LYS A 197 17.50 -4.41 2.46
N ILE A 198 18.08 -3.21 2.52
CA ILE A 198 17.33 -1.96 2.49
C ILE A 198 17.17 -1.54 1.03
N THR A 199 15.93 -1.20 0.64
CA THR A 199 15.61 -0.61 -0.66
C THR A 199 15.84 0.89 -0.60
N PHE A 200 17.07 1.31 -0.92
CA PHE A 200 17.46 2.71 -0.86
C PHE A 200 16.58 3.58 -1.77
N GLU A 201 16.27 3.11 -2.96
CA GLU A 201 15.42 3.78 -3.95
C GLU A 201 14.04 4.07 -3.37
N ARG A 202 13.41 3.06 -2.77
CA ARG A 202 12.09 3.17 -2.14
C ARG A 202 12.10 4.04 -0.89
N THR A 203 13.20 3.98 -0.13
CA THR A 203 13.39 4.85 1.04
C THR A 203 13.52 6.31 0.62
N ALA A 204 14.29 6.58 -0.45
CA ALA A 204 14.44 7.91 -1.02
C ALA A 204 13.12 8.42 -1.63
N GLY A 205 12.38 7.57 -2.36
CA GLY A 205 11.06 7.89 -2.87
C GLY A 205 10.05 8.23 -1.76
N ALA A 206 10.01 7.42 -0.69
CA ALA A 206 9.20 7.69 0.49
C ALA A 206 9.58 9.02 1.16
N ALA A 207 10.88 9.31 1.32
CA ALA A 207 11.35 10.59 1.84
C ALA A 207 10.94 11.77 0.94
N GLY A 208 11.00 11.59 -0.39
CA GLY A 208 10.53 12.56 -1.37
C GLY A 208 9.03 12.84 -1.24
N LEU A 209 8.21 11.81 -1.04
CA LEU A 209 6.76 11.95 -0.82
C LEU A 209 6.44 12.64 0.52
N VAL A 210 7.20 12.36 1.58
CA VAL A 210 7.07 13.10 2.86
C VAL A 210 7.43 14.56 2.69
N ALA A 211 8.53 14.85 1.97
CA ALA A 211 8.92 16.22 1.67
C ALA A 211 7.85 16.92 0.82
N LEU A 212 7.27 16.23 -0.17
CA LEU A 212 6.16 16.74 -0.96
C LEU A 212 4.96 17.06 -0.06
N ALA A 213 4.57 16.16 0.84
CA ALA A 213 3.45 16.37 1.76
C ALA A 213 3.64 17.58 2.70
N ALA A 214 4.89 17.82 3.12
CA ALA A 214 5.25 18.91 4.01
C ALA A 214 5.42 20.26 3.31
N LEU A 215 5.95 20.27 2.07
CA LEU A 215 6.35 21.48 1.36
C LEU A 215 5.34 21.95 0.32
N ALA A 216 4.56 21.04 -0.28
CA ALA A 216 3.58 21.36 -1.31
C ALA A 216 2.25 21.87 -0.72
N THR A 217 2.32 22.81 0.23
CA THR A 217 1.13 23.27 0.95
C THR A 217 0.19 24.13 0.12
N SER A 218 0.65 24.61 -1.04
CA SER A 218 -0.08 25.46 -1.97
C SER A 218 -0.25 24.84 -3.35
N LEU A 219 0.09 23.55 -3.53
CA LEU A 219 -0.16 22.88 -4.80
C LEU A 219 -1.64 22.51 -4.89
N GLU A 220 -2.22 22.76 -6.06
CA GLU A 220 -3.54 22.27 -6.45
C GLU A 220 -3.54 20.74 -6.50
N GLY A 221 -4.71 20.15 -6.30
CA GLY A 221 -4.91 18.71 -6.21
C GLY A 221 -4.31 17.94 -7.38
N LEU A 222 -4.60 18.35 -8.61
CA LEU A 222 -4.08 17.71 -9.81
C LEU A 222 -2.55 17.72 -9.87
N ALA A 223 -1.95 18.89 -9.60
CA ALA A 223 -0.50 19.05 -9.58
C ALA A 223 0.16 18.17 -8.49
N LEU A 224 -0.51 18.02 -7.34
CA LEU A 224 -0.06 17.15 -6.25
C LEU A 224 -0.03 15.68 -6.66
N VAL A 225 -1.07 15.18 -7.33
CA VAL A 225 -1.15 13.79 -7.82
C VAL A 225 -0.06 13.54 -8.85
N ILE A 226 0.07 14.43 -9.84
CA ILE A 226 1.11 14.32 -10.88
C ILE A 226 2.51 14.33 -10.25
N ALA A 227 2.75 15.20 -9.28
CA ALA A 227 4.03 15.25 -8.57
C ALA A 227 4.31 13.93 -7.83
N ALA A 228 3.32 13.36 -7.15
CA ALA A 228 3.45 12.07 -6.48
C ALA A 228 3.77 10.94 -7.47
N ASP A 229 3.05 10.89 -8.59
CA ASP A 229 3.27 9.90 -9.66
C ASP A 229 4.67 10.01 -10.26
N LEU A 230 5.16 11.23 -10.48
CA LEU A 230 6.53 11.46 -10.95
C LEU A 230 7.56 10.93 -9.95
N VAL A 231 7.36 11.16 -8.63
CA VAL A 231 8.26 10.59 -7.61
C VAL A 231 8.24 9.06 -7.67
N ILE A 232 7.07 8.43 -7.79
CA ILE A 232 6.94 6.97 -7.84
C ILE A 232 7.55 6.40 -9.13
N VAL A 233 7.28 7.00 -10.29
CA VAL A 233 7.86 6.60 -11.58
C VAL A 233 9.37 6.68 -11.55
N VAL A 234 9.94 7.80 -11.10
CA VAL A 234 11.39 7.98 -11.05
C VAL A 234 12.02 6.96 -10.10
N MET A 235 11.41 6.74 -8.94
CA MET A 235 11.84 5.70 -7.99
C MET A 235 11.86 4.32 -8.65
N LEU A 236 10.78 3.92 -9.33
CA LEU A 236 10.68 2.61 -9.99
C LEU A 236 11.65 2.48 -11.17
N ALA A 237 11.85 3.54 -11.95
CA ALA A 237 12.79 3.56 -13.07
C ALA A 237 14.25 3.42 -12.59
N VAL A 238 14.63 4.13 -11.53
CA VAL A 238 15.96 4.03 -10.93
C VAL A 238 16.18 2.62 -10.36
N GLU A 239 15.18 2.06 -9.66
CA GLU A 239 15.22 0.67 -9.17
C GLU A 239 15.39 -0.32 -10.33
N HIS A 240 14.64 -0.14 -11.42
CA HIS A 240 14.70 -0.99 -12.61
C HIS A 240 16.11 -0.99 -13.23
N VAL A 241 16.64 0.20 -13.54
CA VAL A 241 17.96 0.37 -14.17
C VAL A 241 19.08 -0.22 -13.31
N ARG A 242 19.05 0.02 -11.99
CA ARG A 242 20.07 -0.51 -11.06
C ARG A 242 20.09 -2.04 -11.04
N VAL A 243 18.91 -2.66 -10.94
CA VAL A 243 18.79 -4.11 -10.90
C VAL A 243 19.26 -4.72 -12.22
N GLU A 244 18.90 -4.12 -13.35
CA GLU A 244 19.31 -4.60 -14.68
C GLU A 244 20.82 -4.46 -14.92
N ALA A 245 21.41 -3.34 -14.49
CA ALA A 245 22.86 -3.13 -14.55
C ALA A 245 23.61 -4.18 -13.71
N ARG A 246 23.10 -4.49 -12.51
CA ARG A 246 23.67 -5.54 -11.66
C ARG A 246 23.60 -6.92 -12.31
N TYR A 247 22.44 -7.28 -12.87
CA TYR A 247 22.27 -8.56 -13.55
C TYR A 247 23.24 -8.73 -14.73
N ARG A 248 23.39 -7.68 -15.55
CA ARG A 248 24.36 -7.67 -16.67
C ARG A 248 25.79 -7.94 -16.21
N ASN A 249 26.22 -7.27 -15.14
CA ASN A 249 27.58 -7.44 -14.61
C ASN A 249 27.82 -8.83 -14.00
N GLU A 250 26.78 -9.49 -13.49
CA GLU A 250 26.87 -10.85 -12.94
C GLU A 250 26.91 -11.93 -14.03
N VAL A 251 26.31 -11.69 -15.21
CA VAL A 251 26.21 -12.66 -16.31
C VAL A 251 27.33 -12.51 -17.35
N ASP A 252 27.81 -11.30 -17.63
CA ASP A 252 28.90 -11.06 -18.59
C ASP A 252 29.93 -10.04 -18.04
N PRO A 253 30.85 -10.47 -17.17
CA PRO A 253 31.85 -9.59 -16.57
C PRO A 253 32.93 -9.10 -17.56
N ALA A 254 32.94 -9.58 -18.81
CA ALA A 254 33.95 -9.24 -19.82
C ALA A 254 33.53 -8.11 -20.79
N ALA A 255 32.28 -7.62 -20.68
CA ALA A 255 31.72 -6.57 -21.55
C ALA A 255 31.85 -5.13 -20.99
N THR A 256 32.54 -4.95 -19.86
CA THR A 256 32.81 -3.65 -19.21
C THR A 256 34.30 -3.37 -19.12
#